data_AF-A0A086ZR04-F1
#
_entry.id   AF-A0A086ZR04-F1
#
_cell.length_a   1.000
_cell.length_b   1.000
_cell.length_c   1.000
_cell.angle_alpha   90.00
_cell.angle_beta   90.00
_cell.angle_gamma   90.00
#
_symmetry.space_group_name_H-M   'P 1'
#
loop_
_entity.id
_entity.type
_entity.pdbx_description
1 polymer ?
#
loop_
_entity_poly.entity_id
_entity_poly.type
_entity_poly.pdbx_seq_one_letter_code
_entity_poly.pdbx_strand_id
1 'polypeptide(L)'
;MGTNVDLSKLDLSNVDLSKLDLSFIDRIVLWYGSLPDSVRTLITVAVGAAIAYAVFRIVVKIIKGMIGAAVAAVLAFLLTTVPGNMLLSQAFDRVEQQISTSLTSQQ
;
A
#
# COMPACT_ATOMS: atom_id res chain seq x y z
N MET A 1 -8.02 19.77 11.38
CA MET A 1 -7.06 20.65 10.71
C MET A 1 -7.14 20.41 9.21
N GLY A 2 -7.94 21.20 8.49
CA GLY A 2 -8.00 21.14 7.03
C GLY A 2 -6.90 22.02 6.45
N THR A 3 -5.96 21.43 5.71
CA THR A 3 -4.96 22.19 4.98
C THR A 3 -5.64 22.88 3.80
N ASN A 4 -5.87 24.19 3.94
CA ASN A 4 -6.23 25.07 2.84
C ASN A 4 -4.99 25.15 1.93
N VAL A 5 -4.98 24.34 0.87
CA VAL A 5 -3.88 24.33 -0.11
C VAL A 5 -4.03 25.59 -0.95
N ASP A 6 -3.15 26.55 -0.73
CA ASP A 6 -3.15 27.85 -1.40
C ASP A 6 -2.66 27.68 -2.85
N LEU A 7 -3.62 27.42 -3.75
CA LEU A 7 -3.38 27.15 -5.19
C LEU A 7 -2.83 28.38 -5.95
N SER A 8 -2.89 29.55 -5.32
CA SER A 8 -2.40 30.85 -5.83
C SER A 8 -0.89 30.87 -6.10
N LYS A 9 -0.14 29.92 -5.52
CA LYS A 9 1.32 29.81 -5.60
C LYS A 9 1.83 28.78 -6.62
N LEU A 10 0.94 28.09 -7.33
CA LEU A 10 1.34 27.17 -8.39
C LEU A 10 1.70 27.98 -9.64
N ASP A 11 3.00 28.25 -9.79
CA ASP A 11 3.54 28.97 -10.94
C ASP A 11 3.58 28.05 -12.17
N LEU A 12 2.53 28.15 -12.99
CA LEU A 12 2.36 27.36 -14.22
C LEU A 12 3.07 28.00 -15.42
N SER A 13 3.76 29.14 -15.25
CA SER A 13 4.42 29.87 -16.34
C SER A 13 5.61 29.12 -16.94
N ASN A 14 6.18 28.16 -16.21
CA ASN A 14 7.35 27.38 -16.61
C ASN A 14 6.99 25.95 -17.08
N VAL A 15 5.71 25.66 -17.31
CA VAL A 15 5.28 24.39 -17.89
C VAL A 15 5.51 24.46 -19.40
N ASP A 16 6.61 23.85 -19.85
CA ASP A 16 7.00 23.82 -21.26
C ASP A 16 6.09 22.88 -22.07
N LEU A 17 5.04 23.44 -22.64
CA LEU A 17 4.07 22.76 -23.50
C LEU A 17 4.50 22.73 -24.98
N SER A 18 5.61 23.38 -25.32
CA SER A 18 6.12 23.52 -26.69
C SER A 18 6.49 22.19 -27.35
N LYS A 19 6.72 21.15 -26.52
CA LYS A 19 7.02 19.78 -26.96
C LYS A 19 5.79 18.90 -27.17
N LEU A 20 4.64 19.30 -26.65
CA LEU A 20 3.38 18.63 -26.97
C LEU A 20 2.94 19.15 -28.33
N ASP A 21 2.58 18.24 -29.24
CA ASP A 21 2.07 18.61 -30.55
C ASP A 21 0.73 19.34 -30.37
N LEU A 22 0.81 20.67 -30.22
CA LEU A 22 -0.33 21.55 -29.97
C LEU A 22 -1.38 21.41 -31.07
N SER A 23 -0.97 21.03 -32.29
CA SER A 23 -1.89 20.76 -33.40
C SER A 23 -2.83 19.58 -33.12
N PHE A 24 -2.36 18.58 -32.39
CA PHE A 24 -3.15 17.42 -32.00
C PHE A 24 -4.14 17.76 -30.88
N ILE A 25 -3.69 18.55 -29.91
CA ILE A 25 -4.54 19.02 -28.80
C ILE A 25 -5.62 19.97 -29.33
N ASP A 26 -5.26 20.94 -30.18
CA ASP A 26 -6.22 21.87 -30.79
C ASP A 26 -7.29 21.12 -31.60
N ARG A 27 -6.90 20.07 -32.32
CA ARG A 27 -7.84 19.23 -33.08
C ARG A 27 -8.78 18.44 -32.18
N ILE A 28 -8.30 17.94 -31.05
CA ILE A 28 -9.13 17.26 -30.04
C ILE A 28 -10.10 18.26 -29.41
N VAL A 29 -9.64 19.46 -29.08
CA VAL A 29 -10.47 20.51 -28.47
C VAL A 29 -11.57 20.97 -29.43
N LEU A 30 -11.24 21.17 -30.70
CA LEU A 30 -12.22 21.48 -31.76
C LEU A 30 -13.27 20.38 -31.92
N TRP A 31 -12.83 19.12 -31.96
CA TRP A 31 -13.75 17.99 -32.03
C TRP A 31 -14.64 17.92 -30.79
N TYR A 32 -14.07 18.04 -29.59
CA TYR A 32 -14.80 18.01 -28.32
C TYR A 32 -15.80 19.17 -28.17
N GLY A 33 -15.45 20.36 -28.65
CA GLY A 33 -16.32 21.53 -28.66
C GLY A 33 -17.45 21.46 -29.68
N SER A 34 -17.30 20.64 -30.73
CA SER A 34 -18.33 20.43 -31.76
C SER A 34 -19.40 19.38 -31.37
N LEU A 35 -19.23 18.69 -30.25
CA LEU A 35 -20.15 17.64 -29.79
C LEU A 35 -21.37 18.23 -29.05
N PRO A 36 -22.56 17.62 -29.19
CA PRO A 36 -23.74 17.95 -28.39
C PRO A 36 -23.47 17.77 -26.88
N ASP A 37 -24.06 18.61 -26.03
CA ASP A 37 -23.81 18.64 -24.58
C ASP A 37 -23.94 17.26 -23.90
N SER A 38 -24.93 16.45 -24.31
CA SER A 38 -25.13 15.11 -23.75
C SER A 38 -23.94 14.18 -23.98
N VAL A 39 -23.30 14.26 -25.14
CA VAL A 39 -22.12 13.45 -25.48
C VAL A 39 -20.90 13.93 -24.69
N ARG A 40 -20.79 15.24 -24.49
CA ARG A 40 -19.71 15.86 -23.72
C ARG A 40 -19.72 15.42 -22.26
N THR A 41 -20.89 15.40 -21.64
CA THR A 41 -21.07 14.87 -20.27
C THR A 41 -20.70 13.40 -20.19
N LEU A 42 -21.15 12.59 -21.15
CA LEU A 42 -20.85 11.16 -21.18
C LEU A 42 -19.34 10.90 -21.27
N ILE A 43 -18.64 11.61 -22.16
CA ILE A 43 -17.17 11.51 -22.29
C ILE A 43 -16.48 11.92 -21.00
N THR A 44 -16.91 13.03 -20.38
CA THR A 44 -16.32 13.50 -19.12
C THR A 44 -16.46 12.46 -18.01
N VAL A 45 -17.65 11.88 -17.86
CA VAL A 45 -17.90 10.82 -16.87
C VAL A 45 -17.09 9.57 -17.18
N ALA A 46 -17.02 9.16 -18.45
CA ALA A 46 -16.24 8.00 -18.88
C ALA A 46 -14.74 8.17 -18.60
N VAL A 47 -14.16 9.34 -18.91
CA VAL A 47 -12.76 9.67 -18.62
C VAL A 47 -12.52 9.66 -17.12
N GLY A 48 -13.41 10.28 -16.33
CA GLY A 48 -13.33 10.25 -14.87
C GLY A 48 -13.38 8.83 -14.31
N ALA A 49 -14.29 8.00 -14.81
CA ALA A 49 -14.41 6.60 -14.41
C ALA A 49 -13.17 5.77 -14.78
N ALA A 50 -12.58 6.01 -15.96
CA ALA A 50 -11.36 5.33 -16.39
C ALA A 50 -10.17 5.69 -15.48
N ILE A 51 -10.01 6.97 -15.15
CA ILE A 51 -8.96 7.44 -14.22
C ILE A 51 -9.21 6.86 -12.82
N ALA A 52 -10.46 6.92 -12.32
CA ALA A 52 -10.83 6.37 -11.04
C ALA A 52 -10.53 4.87 -10.95
N TYR A 53 -10.85 4.11 -12.01
CA TYR A 53 -10.54 2.69 -12.09
C TYR A 53 -9.02 2.41 -12.05
N ALA A 54 -8.22 3.21 -12.78
CA ALA A 54 -6.77 3.07 -12.75
C ALA A 54 -6.20 3.26 -11.33
N VAL A 55 -6.66 4.29 -10.62
CA VAL A 55 -6.27 4.55 -9.22
C VAL A 55 -6.77 3.44 -8.29
N PHE A 56 -8.04 3.06 -8.40
CA PHE A 56 -8.63 1.98 -7.60
C PHE A 56 -7.86 0.67 -7.75
N ARG A 57 -7.42 0.35 -8.97
CA ARG A 57 -6.61 -0.85 -9.23
C ARG A 57 -5.28 -0.84 -8.49
N ILE A 58 -4.64 0.33 -8.36
CA ILE A 58 -3.40 0.48 -7.57
C ILE A 58 -3.70 0.25 -6.09
N VAL A 59 -4.77 0.85 -5.56
CA VAL A 59 -5.19 0.68 -4.17
C VAL A 59 -5.46 -0.79 -3.85
N VAL A 60 -6.17 -1.51 -4.70
CA VAL A 60 -6.45 -2.95 -4.52
C VAL A 60 -5.16 -3.77 -4.49
N LYS A 61 -4.17 -3.44 -5.34
CA LYS A 61 -2.86 -4.11 -5.30
C LYS A 61 -2.15 -3.89 -3.96
N ILE A 62 -2.18 -2.67 -3.42
CA ILE A 62 -1.57 -2.34 -2.14
C ILE A 62 -2.27 -3.09 -1.00
N ILE A 63 -3.61 -3.09 -0.96
CA ILE A 63 -4.38 -3.78 0.08
C ILE A 63 -4.07 -5.29 0.08
N LYS A 64 -4.01 -5.92 -1.10
CA LYS A 64 -3.65 -7.34 -1.20
C LYS A 64 -2.26 -7.64 -0.63
N GLY A 65 -1.28 -6.78 -0.92
CA GLY A 65 0.06 -6.89 -0.34
C GLY A 65 0.06 -6.71 1.18
N MET A 66 -0.70 -5.72 1.67
CA MET A 66 -0.81 -5.43 3.11
C MET A 66 -1.41 -6.59 3.89
N ILE A 67 -2.50 -7.19 3.41
CA ILE A 67 -3.12 -8.36 4.06
C ILE A 67 -2.16 -9.54 4.06
N GLY A 68 -1.48 -9.79 2.93
CA GLY A 68 -0.47 -10.84 2.83
C GLY A 68 0.69 -10.64 3.82
N ALA A 69 1.18 -9.39 3.94
CA ALA A 69 2.23 -9.04 4.89
C ALA A 69 1.77 -9.21 6.35
N ALA A 70 0.55 -8.83 6.69
CA ALA A 70 0.00 -9.00 8.04
C ALA A 70 -0.10 -10.49 8.41
N VAL A 71 -0.63 -11.33 7.51
CA VAL A 71 -0.69 -12.79 7.72
C VAL A 71 0.71 -13.38 7.88
N ALA A 72 1.65 -12.99 7.01
CA ALA A 72 3.04 -13.45 7.10
C ALA A 72 3.71 -13.03 8.42
N ALA A 73 3.46 -11.81 8.89
CA ALA A 73 3.99 -11.31 10.16
C ALA A 73 3.43 -12.10 11.35
N VAL A 74 2.13 -12.37 11.38
CA VAL A 74 1.51 -13.20 12.42
C VAL A 74 2.05 -14.62 12.40
N LEU A 75 2.17 -15.24 11.22
CA LEU A 75 2.76 -16.58 11.09
C LEU A 75 4.20 -16.63 11.59
N ALA A 76 5.03 -15.65 11.21
CA ALA A 76 6.42 -15.55 11.67
C ALA A 76 6.51 -15.36 13.18
N PHE A 77 5.62 -14.53 13.75
CA PHE A 77 5.53 -14.31 15.18
C PHE A 77 5.16 -15.59 15.93
N LEU A 78 4.14 -16.33 15.47
CA LEU A 78 3.72 -17.59 16.07
C LEU A 78 4.80 -18.67 15.98
N LEU A 79 5.48 -18.79 14.84
CA LEU A 79 6.61 -19.70 14.66
C LEU A 79 7.75 -19.41 15.64
N THR A 80 8.02 -18.15 15.94
CA THR A 80 9.14 -17.75 16.79
C THR A 80 8.81 -17.85 18.28
N THR A 81 7.57 -17.54 18.68
CA THR A 81 7.19 -17.44 20.09
C THR A 81 6.74 -18.76 20.74
N VAL A 82 6.19 -19.71 19.98
CA VAL A 82 5.66 -20.98 20.55
C VAL A 82 6.75 -22.01 20.92
N PRO A 83 7.82 -22.23 20.12
CA PRO A 83 8.83 -23.26 20.44
C PRO A 83 9.86 -22.80 21.48
N GLY A 84 10.21 -21.51 21.50
CA GLY A 84 11.29 -20.98 22.33
C GLY A 84 11.02 -21.11 23.83
N ASN A 85 9.78 -20.86 24.26
CA ASN A 85 9.40 -20.98 25.67
C ASN A 85 9.38 -22.45 26.15
N MET A 86 8.95 -23.40 25.29
CA MET A 86 8.93 -24.83 25.64
C MET A 86 10.32 -25.45 25.68
N LEU A 87 11.24 -25.01 24.80
CA LEU A 87 12.63 -25.44 24.83
C LEU A 87 13.35 -24.97 26.10
N LEU A 88 13.07 -23.74 26.55
CA LEU A 88 13.63 -23.20 27.78
C LEU A 88 13.12 -23.95 29.01
N SER A 89 11.82 -24.23 29.11
CA SER A 89 11.27 -25.02 30.22
C SER A 89 11.86 -26.43 30.28
N GLN A 90 11.97 -27.13 29.14
CA GLN A 90 12.55 -28.48 29.12
C GLN A 90 14.05 -28.50 29.42
N ALA A 91 14.80 -27.48 28.97
CA ALA A 91 16.21 -27.34 29.32
C ALA A 91 16.37 -27.03 30.81
N PHE A 92 15.49 -26.21 31.38
CA PHE A 92 15.49 -25.86 32.79
C PHE A 92 15.18 -27.08 33.67
N ASP A 93 14.11 -27.83 33.36
CA ASP A 93 13.75 -29.06 34.05
C ASP A 93 14.90 -30.08 34.05
N ARG A 94 15.63 -30.21 32.93
CA ARG A 94 16.80 -31.09 32.83
C ARG A 94 17.99 -30.63 33.67
N VAL A 95 18.18 -29.33 33.84
CA VAL A 95 19.27 -28.78 34.66
C VAL A 95 18.94 -28.93 36.14
N GLU A 96 17.70 -28.64 36.54
CA GLU A 96 17.23 -28.80 37.92
C GLU A 96 17.35 -30.26 38.37
N GLN A 97 16.92 -31.21 37.52
CA GLN A 97 16.99 -32.64 37.83
C GLN A 97 18.44 -33.16 37.94
N GLN A 98 19.38 -32.62 37.16
CA GLN A 98 20.82 -32.92 37.29
C GLN A 98 21.41 -32.36 38.59
N ILE A 99 21.00 -31.14 38.98
CA ILE A 99 21.46 -30.52 40.22
C ILE A 99 20.92 -31.27 41.44
N SER A 100 19.64 -31.64 41.47
CA SER A 100 19.05 -32.42 42.56
C SER A 100 19.69 -33.81 42.68
N THR A 101 19.93 -34.49 41.56
CA THR A 101 20.56 -35.83 41.56
C THR A 101 22.01 -35.78 42.06
N SER A 102 22.78 -34.77 41.65
CA SER A 102 24.17 -34.61 42.07
C SER A 102 24.30 -34.26 43.56
N LEU A 103 23.35 -33.49 44.11
CA LEU A 103 23.27 -33.19 45.55
C LEU A 103 22.90 -34.43 46.39
N THR A 104 21.96 -35.26 45.93
CA THR A 104 21.60 -36.52 46.61
C THR A 104 22.73 -37.55 46.58
N SER A 105 23.54 -37.60 45.52
CA SER A 105 24.67 -38.52 45.41
C SER A 105 25.92 -38.14 46.23
N GLN A 106 25.93 -36.96 46.86
CA GLN A 106 27.03 -36.48 47.71
C GLN A 106 26.76 -36.64 49.22
N GLN A 107 25.61 -37.18 49.63
CA GLN A 107 25.33 -37.62 51.01
C GLN A 107 25.48 -39.14 51.13
#